data_AF-A0A9X2UAW3-F1
#
_entry.id   AF-A0A9X2UAW3-F1
#
_cell.length_a   1.000
_cell.length_b   1.000
_cell.length_c   1.000
_cell.angle_alpha   90.00
_cell.angle_beta   90.00
_cell.angle_gamma   90.00
#
_symmetry.space_group_name_H-M   'P 1'
#
loop_
_entity.id
_entity.type
_entity.pdbx_description
1 polymer ?
#
loop_
_entity_poly.entity_id
_entity_poly.type
_entity_poly.pdbx_seq_one_letter_code
_entity_poly.pdbx_strand_id
1 'polypeptide(L)'
;MPIANPIPDRLARVVDADVLRLVRLGRPTAEDVFVTAAEDLAGYDTPDALAARLGIREQPAFYLITFRISEIEGHVASPVFREESQCFVGAGRTRGGAREFIIRNQLLPQNATVEIVA
;
A
#
# COMPACT_ATOMS: atom_id res chain seq x y z
N MET A 1 -1.16 -14.75 -22.19
CA MET A 1 -1.82 -13.74 -21.34
C MET A 1 -0.71 -12.95 -20.65
N PRO A 2 -0.50 -11.64 -20.92
CA PRO A 2 0.49 -10.87 -20.18
C PRO A 2 0.07 -10.83 -18.70
N ILE A 3 1.04 -10.92 -17.78
CA ILE A 3 0.80 -10.82 -16.34
C ILE A 3 0.18 -9.45 -16.07
N ALA A 4 -1.00 -9.42 -15.44
CA ALA A 4 -1.82 -8.21 -15.34
C ALA A 4 -1.17 -7.09 -14.51
N ASN A 5 -0.22 -7.38 -13.61
CA ASN A 5 0.65 -6.40 -12.95
C ASN A 5 1.98 -7.07 -12.56
N PRO A 6 3.15 -6.61 -13.06
CA PRO A 6 4.44 -7.15 -12.61
C PRO A 6 4.65 -6.84 -11.12
N ILE A 7 5.06 -7.86 -10.37
CA ILE A 7 5.37 -7.77 -8.95
C ILE A 7 6.64 -6.91 -8.79
N PRO A 8 6.63 -5.84 -7.98
CA PRO A 8 7.77 -4.96 -7.80
C PRO A 8 8.77 -5.52 -6.78
N ASP A 9 10.01 -5.03 -6.82
CA ASP A 9 11.03 -5.34 -5.80
C ASP A 9 10.75 -4.65 -4.46
N ARG A 10 10.09 -3.49 -4.51
CA ARG A 10 9.67 -2.72 -3.33
C ARG A 10 8.17 -2.46 -3.32
N LEU A 11 7.59 -2.70 -2.17
CA LEU A 11 6.19 -2.42 -1.88
C LEU A 11 6.10 -1.13 -1.06
N ALA A 12 4.96 -0.47 -1.17
CA ALA A 12 4.60 0.68 -0.36
C ALA A 12 3.22 0.50 0.25
N ARG A 13 3.06 1.01 1.48
CA ARG A 13 1.78 1.15 2.12
C ARG A 13 1.62 2.57 2.61
N VAL A 14 0.46 3.15 2.33
CA VAL A 14 0.04 4.45 2.84
C VAL A 14 -1.01 4.23 3.93
N VAL A 15 -0.83 4.90 5.06
CA VAL A 15 -1.77 4.90 6.18
C VAL A 15 -1.89 6.31 6.73
N ASP A 16 -3.04 6.61 7.34
CA ASP A 16 -3.28 7.90 7.97
C ASP A 16 -2.22 8.20 9.05
N ALA A 17 -1.73 9.43 9.11
CA ALA A 17 -0.69 9.85 10.06
C ALA A 17 -1.20 10.07 11.50
N ASP A 18 -2.46 9.73 11.79
CA ASP A 18 -3.07 9.79 13.14
C ASP A 18 -2.80 8.53 13.98
N VAL A 19 -2.18 7.51 13.40
CA VAL A 19 -1.80 6.27 14.08
C VAL A 19 -0.60 6.52 15.01
N LEU A 20 -0.87 6.62 16.32
CA LEU A 20 0.12 6.93 17.36
C LEU A 20 1.30 5.94 17.45
N ARG A 21 1.14 4.68 17.00
CA ARG A 21 2.22 3.69 17.02
C ARG A 21 2.09 2.66 15.91
N LEU A 22 2.85 2.84 14.85
CA LEU A 22 2.98 1.87 13.76
C LEU A 22 3.89 0.72 14.17
N VAL A 23 3.29 -0.41 14.54
CA VAL A 23 4.00 -1.67 14.86
C VAL A 23 3.72 -2.75 13.81
N ARG A 24 2.53 -2.71 13.22
CA ARG A 24 2.07 -3.62 12.17
C ARG A 24 1.74 -2.82 10.93
N LEU A 25 1.85 -3.48 9.77
CA LEU A 25 1.44 -2.86 8.52
C LEU A 25 -0.04 -2.43 8.65
N GLY A 26 -0.92 -3.30 9.13
CA GLY A 26 -2.35 -3.03 9.30
C GLY A 26 -2.84 -3.16 10.74
N ARG A 27 -4.16 -2.97 10.93
CA ARG A 27 -4.83 -3.15 12.22
C ARG A 27 -4.62 -4.59 12.74
N PRO A 28 -4.50 -4.84 14.05
CA PRO A 28 -4.22 -6.18 14.58
C PRO A 28 -5.21 -7.27 14.16
N THR A 29 -6.48 -6.91 13.91
CA THR A 29 -7.54 -7.84 13.50
C THR A 29 -7.62 -8.06 11.99
N ALA A 30 -6.87 -7.32 11.19
CA ALA A 30 -6.83 -7.53 9.75
C ALA A 30 -5.98 -8.77 9.44
N GLU A 31 -6.49 -9.69 8.62
CA GLU A 31 -5.72 -10.84 8.14
C GLU A 31 -4.71 -10.43 7.07
N ASP A 32 -5.14 -9.52 6.21
CA ASP A 32 -4.47 -9.09 4.99
C ASP A 32 -4.43 -7.57 4.90
N VAL A 33 -3.52 -7.07 4.06
CA VAL A 33 -3.34 -5.65 3.86
C VAL A 33 -3.08 -5.29 2.41
N PHE A 34 -3.58 -4.12 2.02
CA PHE A 34 -3.32 -3.55 0.70
C PHE A 34 -1.97 -2.83 0.69
N VAL A 35 -1.24 -3.06 -0.40
CA VAL A 35 0.04 -2.43 -0.70
C VAL A 35 0.08 -2.08 -2.18
N THR A 36 0.92 -1.14 -2.55
CA THR A 36 1.20 -0.75 -3.94
C THR A 36 2.68 -0.97 -4.25
N ALA A 37 3.07 -0.79 -5.51
CA ALA A 37 4.48 -0.71 -5.86
C ALA A 37 5.06 0.62 -5.41
N ALA A 38 6.23 0.62 -4.77
CA ALA A 38 6.85 1.86 -4.30
C ALA A 38 7.14 2.84 -5.46
N GLU A 39 7.52 2.32 -6.63
CA GLU A 39 7.75 3.13 -7.83
C GLU A 39 6.48 3.78 -8.40
N ASP A 40 5.29 3.25 -8.09
CA ASP A 40 4.03 3.88 -8.52
C ASP A 40 3.67 5.13 -7.69
N LEU A 41 4.37 5.33 -6.56
CA LEU A 41 4.27 6.49 -5.67
C LEU A 41 5.52 7.39 -5.73
N ALA A 42 6.49 7.10 -6.59
CA ALA A 42 7.68 7.94 -6.73
C ALA A 42 7.30 9.33 -7.28
N GLY A 43 7.72 10.39 -6.58
CA GLY A 43 7.43 11.78 -6.94
C GLY A 43 6.06 12.29 -6.50
N TYR A 44 5.29 11.49 -5.73
CA TYR A 44 4.07 11.93 -5.08
C TYR A 44 4.39 12.35 -3.64
N ASP A 45 4.92 13.56 -3.49
CA ASP A 45 5.51 14.04 -2.22
C ASP A 45 4.55 14.90 -1.40
N THR A 46 3.27 14.98 -1.81
CA THR A 46 2.23 15.74 -1.10
C THR A 46 1.03 14.84 -0.76
N PRO A 47 0.29 15.11 0.35
CA PRO A 47 -0.82 14.26 0.76
C PRO A 47 -1.94 14.16 -0.29
N ASP A 48 -2.28 15.27 -0.93
CA ASP A 48 -3.28 15.37 -2.00
C ASP A 48 -2.87 14.56 -3.24
N ALA A 49 -1.60 14.63 -3.63
CA ALA A 49 -1.08 13.87 -4.77
C ALA A 49 -1.07 12.36 -4.49
N LEU A 50 -0.68 11.94 -3.28
CA LEU A 50 -0.76 10.55 -2.84
C LEU A 50 -2.21 10.05 -2.79
N ALA A 51 -3.11 10.85 -2.19
CA ALA A 51 -4.51 10.50 -2.07
C ALA A 51 -5.16 10.31 -3.45
N ALA A 52 -4.88 11.22 -4.40
CA ALA A 52 -5.33 11.11 -5.77
C ALA A 52 -4.78 9.87 -6.48
N ARG A 53 -3.48 9.59 -6.34
CA ARG A 53 -2.79 8.44 -6.96
C ARG A 53 -3.30 7.09 -6.44
N LEU A 54 -3.65 7.04 -5.18
CA LEU A 54 -4.23 5.85 -4.54
C LEU A 54 -5.76 5.82 -4.61
N GLY A 55 -6.39 6.93 -5.01
CA GLY A 55 -7.84 7.08 -5.01
C GLY A 55 -8.48 6.90 -3.63
N ILE A 56 -7.75 7.27 -2.58
CA ILE A 56 -8.19 7.27 -1.17
C ILE A 56 -8.66 8.66 -0.77
N ARG A 57 -9.31 8.77 0.40
CA ARG A 57 -9.69 10.07 0.96
C ARG A 57 -8.44 10.87 1.32
N GLU A 58 -8.44 12.15 0.98
CA GLU A 58 -7.41 13.11 1.39
C GLU A 58 -7.34 13.24 2.92
N GLN A 59 -6.13 13.43 3.43
CA GLN A 59 -5.81 13.67 4.83
C GLN A 59 -4.74 14.75 4.93
N PRO A 60 -4.62 15.42 6.10
CA PRO A 60 -3.54 16.39 6.33
C PRO A 60 -2.14 15.78 6.24
N ALA A 61 -2.00 14.49 6.55
CA ALA A 61 -0.73 13.79 6.44
C ALA A 61 -0.93 12.26 6.36
N PHE A 62 0.04 11.58 5.76
CA PHE A 62 0.12 10.13 5.69
C PHE A 62 1.49 9.62 6.14
N TYR A 63 1.52 8.40 6.67
CA TYR A 63 2.76 7.62 6.70
C TYR A 63 2.91 6.86 5.38
N LEU A 64 4.02 7.09 4.70
CA LEU A 64 4.48 6.30 3.56
C LEU A 64 5.49 5.27 4.05
N ILE A 65 5.08 4.00 4.06
CA ILE A 65 5.87 2.87 4.54
C ILE A 65 6.38 2.10 3.32
N THR A 66 7.69 2.04 3.09
CA THR A 66 8.27 1.28 1.97
C THR A 66 9.22 0.19 2.45
N PHE A 67 9.20 -0.97 1.79
CA PHE A 67 10.01 -2.13 2.18
C PHE A 67 10.25 -3.06 0.98
N ARG A 68 11.24 -3.95 1.08
CA ARG A 68 11.50 -4.93 0.03
C ARG A 68 10.48 -6.07 0.10
N ILE A 69 10.09 -6.57 -1.06
CA ILE A 69 9.22 -7.76 -1.14
C ILE A 69 9.86 -8.98 -0.46
N SER A 70 11.18 -9.11 -0.46
CA SER A 70 11.90 -10.21 0.20
C SER A 70 11.80 -10.19 1.74
N GLU A 71 11.28 -9.11 2.32
CA GLU A 71 11.16 -8.92 3.77
C GLU A 71 9.74 -9.18 4.28
N ILE A 72 8.83 -9.66 3.41
CA ILE A 72 7.48 -10.03 3.80
C ILE A 72 7.39 -11.52 4.15
N GLU A 73 6.46 -11.84 5.04
CA GLU A 73 6.00 -13.20 5.28
C GLU A 73 4.87 -13.55 4.31
N GLY A 74 4.94 -14.74 3.72
CA GLY A 74 3.91 -15.26 2.82
C GLY A 74 4.07 -14.81 1.37
N HIS A 75 2.95 -14.71 0.65
CA HIS A 75 2.93 -14.45 -0.79
C HIS A 75 2.25 -13.12 -1.11
N VAL A 76 2.69 -12.49 -2.20
CA VAL A 76 1.98 -11.36 -2.80
C VAL A 76 0.87 -11.89 -3.70
N ALA A 77 -0.36 -11.42 -3.47
CA ALA A 77 -1.53 -11.78 -4.26
C ALA A 77 -2.09 -10.54 -4.97
N SER A 78 -2.73 -10.76 -6.12
CA SER A 78 -3.53 -9.72 -6.77
C SER A 78 -4.92 -9.68 -6.11
N PRO A 79 -5.47 -8.49 -5.80
CA PRO A 79 -6.87 -8.35 -5.45
C PRO A 79 -7.67 -8.53 -6.74
N VAL A 80 -8.15 -9.73 -7.04
CA VAL A 80 -8.99 -9.96 -8.24
C VAL A 80 -10.47 -9.84 -7.88
N PHE A 81 -10.87 -10.14 -6.64
CA PHE A 81 -12.25 -10.07 -6.16
C PHE A 81 -12.33 -9.83 -4.65
N ARG A 82 -12.30 -8.57 -4.18
CA ARG A 82 -12.76 -8.22 -2.82
C ARG A 82 -13.73 -7.05 -2.90
N GLU A 83 -14.93 -7.22 -2.35
CA GLU A 83 -15.99 -6.20 -2.34
C GLU A 83 -15.69 -5.04 -1.36
N GLU A 84 -14.80 -5.27 -0.39
CA GLU A 84 -14.49 -4.34 0.71
C GLU A 84 -13.49 -3.24 0.35
N SER A 85 -12.84 -3.31 -0.80
CA SER A 85 -11.85 -2.31 -1.21
C SER A 85 -12.55 -1.07 -1.79
N GLN A 86 -12.79 -0.06 -0.95
CA GLN A 86 -13.43 1.19 -1.33
C GLN A 86 -12.70 1.98 -2.43
N CYS A 87 -11.43 1.69 -2.70
CA CYS A 87 -10.59 2.44 -3.65
C CYS A 87 -10.12 1.60 -4.84
N PHE A 88 -10.66 0.39 -4.99
CA PHE A 88 -10.31 -0.57 -6.04
C PHE A 88 -11.26 -0.46 -7.23
N VAL A 89 -10.73 -0.65 -8.44
CA VAL A 89 -11.51 -0.61 -9.69
C VAL A 89 -11.41 -1.90 -10.51
N GLY A 90 -10.81 -2.95 -9.99
CA GLY A 90 -10.53 -4.18 -10.75
C GLY A 90 -9.09 -4.24 -11.27
N ALA A 91 -8.72 -5.39 -11.85
CA ALA A 91 -7.44 -5.61 -12.54
C ALA A 91 -6.16 -5.33 -11.71
N GLY A 92 -6.24 -5.38 -10.38
CA GLY A 92 -5.12 -5.08 -9.49
C GLY A 92 -4.68 -3.61 -9.53
N ARG A 93 -5.64 -2.68 -9.67
CA ARG A 93 -5.38 -1.24 -9.70
C ARG A 93 -6.24 -0.47 -8.71
N THR A 94 -5.65 0.59 -8.15
CA THR A 94 -6.38 1.63 -7.41
C THR A 94 -7.18 2.51 -8.38
N ARG A 95 -8.16 3.27 -7.85
CA ARG A 95 -8.89 4.29 -8.61
C ARG A 95 -7.98 5.34 -9.25
N GLY A 96 -6.86 5.66 -8.61
CA GLY A 96 -5.82 6.56 -9.14
C GLY A 96 -4.80 5.87 -10.05
N GLY A 97 -4.98 4.59 -10.37
CA GLY A 97 -4.21 3.83 -11.37
C GLY A 97 -2.91 3.19 -10.86
N ALA A 98 -2.64 3.23 -9.56
CA ALA A 98 -1.47 2.57 -8.98
C ALA A 98 -1.72 1.06 -8.97
N ARG A 99 -0.66 0.25 -9.13
CA ARG A 99 -0.75 -1.20 -8.92
C ARG A 99 -1.16 -1.47 -7.49
N GLU A 100 -1.97 -2.48 -7.31
CA GLU A 100 -2.43 -2.88 -6.00
C GLU A 100 -2.21 -4.37 -5.81
N PHE A 101 -1.70 -4.71 -4.62
CA PHE A 101 -1.43 -6.06 -4.19
C PHE A 101 -1.96 -6.26 -2.78
N ILE A 102 -2.14 -7.52 -2.41
CA ILE A 102 -2.45 -7.93 -1.05
C ILE A 102 -1.29 -8.77 -0.52
N ILE A 103 -0.93 -8.51 0.74
CA ILE A 103 -0.01 -9.35 1.51
C ILE A 103 -0.63 -9.64 2.87
N ARG A 104 -0.14 -10.69 3.54
CA ARG A 104 -0.52 -10.99 4.91
C ARG A 104 -0.22 -9.79 5.82
N ASN A 105 -1.12 -9.51 6.75
CA ASN A 105 -0.85 -8.54 7.80
C ASN A 105 0.23 -9.06 8.76
N GLN A 106 1.25 -8.25 8.97
CA GLN A 106 2.45 -8.62 9.71
C GLN A 106 3.01 -7.40 10.45
N LEU A 107 4.05 -7.63 11.26
CA LEU A 107 4.83 -6.53 11.83
C LEU A 107 5.45 -5.68 10.71
N LEU A 108 5.79 -4.43 11.01
CA LEU A 108 6.59 -3.65 10.07
C LEU A 108 7.90 -4.42 9.77
N PRO A 109 8.26 -4.61 8.49
CA PRO A 109 9.55 -5.19 8.14
C PRO A 109 10.69 -4.41 8.81
N GLN A 110 11.73 -5.12 9.26
CA GLN A 110 12.80 -4.54 10.08
C GLN A 110 13.50 -3.34 9.40
N ASN A 111 13.64 -3.38 8.07
CA ASN A 111 14.29 -2.32 7.29
C ASN A 111 13.28 -1.46 6.53
N ALA A 112 12.01 -1.45 6.94
CA ALA A 112 11.03 -0.58 6.33
C ALA A 112 11.40 0.89 6.57
N THR A 113 11.33 1.70 5.52
CA THR A 113 11.40 3.15 5.64
C THR A 113 10.00 3.66 5.94
N VAL A 114 9.86 4.50 6.98
CA VAL A 114 8.61 5.17 7.32
C VAL A 114 8.85 6.66 7.22
N GLU A 115 8.16 7.30 6.30
CA GLU A 115 8.22 8.74 6.05
C GLU A 115 6.86 9.37 6.35
N ILE A 116 6.84 10.60 6.87
CA ILE A 116 5.62 11.40 6.99
C ILE A 116 5.55 12.30 5.77
N VAL A 117 4.46 12.18 5.02
CA VAL A 117 4.11 13.07 3.92
C VAL A 117 2.99 13.98 4.40
N ALA A 118 3.25 15.29 4.45
CA ALA A 118 2.39 16.32 5.06
C ALA A 118 2.38 17.59 4.20
#